data_AF-A0A7C7ZPE4-F1
#
_entry.id   AF-A0A7C7ZPE4-F1
#
_cell.length_a   1.000
_cell.length_b   1.000
_cell.length_c   1.000
_cell.angle_alpha   90.00
_cell.angle_beta   90.00
_cell.angle_gamma   90.00
#
_symmetry.space_group_name_H-M   'P 1'
#
loop_
_entity.id
_entity.type
_entity.pdbx_description
1 polymer ?
#
loop_
_entity_poly.entity_id
_entity_poly.type
_entity_poly.pdbx_seq_one_letter_code
_entity_poly.pdbx_strand_id
1 'polypeptide(L)'
;MSLDIKISQVDKTKIDQIDFSNFSFGSVFTDHMFECDYINGKWQNPRILPYQSISIEPSASVFHYGQAIFEGMKAYKDSNDEIWLFRPKENFDRFNKSSVRLAIPEFPEELFFDALKKLLDLEKDWVKKDEGSALYVRPFVIGNEYAIQASPSKNYKFMIICAPAKPYYIGKVKVLVADKYSRAASGGIGFAKAAGNYAGQFYPTNLAKEKGFQQIIWTDSNEHKYLEEAGTMNIFFRIGDKLITAPNTDTILDGVTRKSIIQIAKDLGIHVDIRKISVDEIKEASRNNSLKEIFGTGTAAVVSEISEFEHKDELFTLPEIDDSYAKKLKESLVNIQTNKSEDPHNWRYRV
;
A
#
# COMPACT_ATOMS: atom_id res chain seq x y z
N MET A 1 -20.35 -22.41 9.27
CA MET A 1 -20.05 -23.20 8.07
C MET A 1 -19.31 -22.27 7.13
N SER A 2 -18.05 -22.56 6.81
CA SER A 2 -17.32 -21.77 5.81
C SER A 2 -18.04 -21.88 4.47
N LEU A 3 -18.17 -20.77 3.74
CA LEU A 3 -18.74 -20.79 2.41
C LEU A 3 -17.74 -21.47 1.47
N ASP A 4 -18.16 -22.51 0.77
CA ASP A 4 -17.29 -23.20 -0.19
C ASP A 4 -17.03 -22.31 -1.41
N ILE A 5 -15.76 -22.13 -1.76
CA ILE A 5 -15.31 -21.28 -2.87
C ILE A 5 -15.38 -22.11 -4.15
N LYS A 6 -16.30 -21.75 -5.05
CA LYS A 6 -16.39 -22.39 -6.38
C LYS A 6 -15.21 -21.97 -7.25
N ILE A 7 -14.49 -22.91 -7.85
CA ILE A 7 -13.33 -22.62 -8.70
C ILE A 7 -13.63 -22.98 -10.15
N SER A 8 -13.37 -22.05 -11.06
CA SER A 8 -13.38 -22.24 -12.50
C SER A 8 -12.02 -21.84 -13.06
N GLN A 9 -11.29 -22.80 -13.62
CA GLN A 9 -9.94 -22.57 -14.13
C GLN A 9 -9.97 -22.13 -15.60
N VAL A 10 -8.93 -21.41 -16.03
CA VAL A 10 -8.68 -21.17 -17.46
C VAL A 10 -8.24 -22.47 -18.16
N ASP A 11 -8.61 -22.64 -19.42
CA ASP A 11 -8.12 -23.78 -20.23
C ASP A 11 -6.62 -23.67 -20.54
N LYS A 12 -6.12 -22.44 -20.69
CA LYS A 12 -4.72 -22.15 -20.98
C LYS A 12 -4.28 -20.86 -20.28
N THR A 13 -3.18 -20.92 -19.55
CA THR A 13 -2.53 -19.75 -18.96
C THR A 13 -2.04 -18.78 -20.03
N LYS A 14 -2.13 -17.47 -19.76
CA LYS A 14 -1.55 -16.43 -20.61
C LYS A 14 -0.13 -16.02 -20.18
N ILE A 15 0.47 -16.71 -19.21
CA ILE A 15 1.76 -16.32 -18.62
C ILE A 15 2.89 -16.21 -19.66
N ASP A 16 2.93 -17.11 -20.64
CA ASP A 16 3.94 -17.13 -21.72
C ASP A 16 3.78 -15.99 -22.74
N GLN A 17 2.68 -15.24 -22.66
CA GLN A 17 2.41 -14.08 -23.53
C GLN A 17 2.95 -12.78 -22.90
N ILE A 18 3.47 -12.84 -21.67
CA ILE A 18 3.90 -11.66 -20.92
C ILE A 18 5.42 -11.53 -20.96
N ASP A 19 5.90 -10.40 -21.46
CA ASP A 19 7.29 -10.01 -21.29
C ASP A 19 7.53 -9.50 -19.86
N PHE A 20 7.97 -10.41 -18.99
CA PHE A 20 8.32 -10.08 -17.61
C PHE A 20 9.53 -9.15 -17.51
N SER A 21 10.28 -8.86 -18.59
CA SER A 21 11.36 -7.87 -18.60
C SER A 21 10.83 -6.44 -18.76
N ASN A 22 9.68 -6.26 -19.44
CA ASN A 22 9.18 -4.95 -19.83
C ASN A 22 7.65 -4.80 -19.63
N PHE A 23 7.24 -4.45 -18.42
CA PHE A 23 5.84 -4.12 -18.11
C PHE A 23 5.74 -3.01 -17.05
N SER A 24 4.64 -2.27 -17.06
CA SER A 24 4.34 -1.27 -16.03
C SER A 24 3.63 -1.93 -14.84
N PHE A 25 4.00 -1.55 -13.62
CA PHE A 25 3.34 -2.09 -12.42
C PHE A 25 1.82 -1.92 -12.50
N GLY A 26 1.07 -3.02 -12.38
CA GLY A 26 -0.39 -3.04 -12.45
C GLY A 26 -1.00 -2.96 -13.86
N SER A 27 -0.21 -3.11 -14.93
CA SER A 27 -0.74 -3.20 -16.31
C SER A 27 -1.01 -4.62 -16.78
N VAL A 28 -0.49 -5.62 -16.06
CA VAL A 28 -0.65 -7.05 -16.34
C VAL A 28 -1.30 -7.71 -15.13
N PHE A 29 -2.24 -8.61 -15.38
CA PHE A 29 -2.97 -9.36 -14.35
C PHE A 29 -2.87 -10.86 -14.61
N THR A 30 -2.98 -11.64 -13.55
CA THR A 30 -2.92 -13.11 -13.57
C THR A 30 -4.11 -13.77 -14.27
N ASP A 31 -4.15 -15.09 -14.31
CA ASP A 31 -5.15 -15.86 -15.07
C ASP A 31 -6.55 -15.81 -14.44
N HIS A 32 -6.64 -15.73 -13.11
CA HIS A 32 -7.86 -15.77 -12.33
C HIS A 32 -8.01 -14.57 -11.39
N MET A 33 -9.23 -14.41 -10.89
CA MET A 33 -9.59 -13.47 -9.82
C MET A 33 -10.59 -14.11 -8.87
N PHE A 34 -10.63 -13.63 -7.63
CA PHE A 34 -11.67 -13.98 -6.66
C PHE A 34 -12.81 -12.94 -6.68
N GLU A 35 -14.05 -13.38 -6.50
CA GLU A 35 -15.21 -12.53 -6.26
C GLU A 35 -16.11 -13.09 -5.15
N CYS A 36 -16.74 -12.21 -4.38
CA CYS A 36 -17.80 -12.54 -3.42
C CYS A 36 -18.81 -11.40 -3.34
N ASP A 37 -20.11 -11.74 -3.34
CA ASP A 37 -21.19 -10.77 -3.36
C ASP A 37 -21.76 -10.57 -1.95
N TYR A 38 -22.08 -9.34 -1.59
CA TYR A 38 -22.89 -9.03 -0.42
C TYR A 38 -24.30 -8.64 -0.90
N ILE A 39 -25.31 -9.43 -0.55
CA ILE A 39 -26.70 -9.22 -0.94
C ILE A 39 -27.58 -9.65 0.24
N ASN A 40 -28.69 -8.95 0.47
CA ASN A 40 -29.63 -9.27 1.57
C ASN A 40 -28.95 -9.39 2.94
N GLY A 41 -27.94 -8.55 3.18
CA GLY A 41 -27.24 -8.47 4.47
C GLY A 41 -26.15 -9.53 4.69
N LYS A 42 -25.76 -10.32 3.68
CA LYS A 42 -24.79 -11.41 3.83
C LYS A 42 -23.81 -11.50 2.68
N TRP A 43 -22.55 -11.82 2.99
CA TRP A 43 -21.56 -12.30 2.03
C TRP A 43 -21.96 -13.69 1.54
N GLN A 44 -21.94 -13.90 0.22
CA GLN A 44 -22.36 -15.14 -0.42
C GLN A 44 -21.71 -15.30 -1.81
N ASN A 45 -21.91 -16.47 -2.41
CA ASN A 45 -21.41 -16.82 -3.75
C ASN A 45 -19.89 -16.61 -3.96
N PRO A 46 -19.01 -17.00 -3.02
CA PRO A 46 -17.58 -16.85 -3.23
C PRO A 46 -17.10 -17.76 -4.37
N ARG A 47 -16.26 -17.21 -5.23
CA ARG A 47 -15.81 -17.88 -6.45
C ARG A 47 -14.43 -17.41 -6.90
N ILE A 48 -13.64 -18.31 -7.45
CA ILE A 48 -12.46 -18.02 -8.25
C ILE A 48 -12.79 -18.36 -9.70
N LEU A 49 -12.55 -17.44 -10.61
CA LEU A 49 -12.88 -17.58 -12.03
C LEU A 49 -11.80 -16.89 -12.89
N PRO A 50 -11.77 -17.12 -14.21
CA PRO A 50 -10.86 -16.40 -15.10
C PRO A 50 -10.95 -14.89 -14.91
N TYR A 51 -9.81 -14.21 -14.91
CA TYR A 51 -9.73 -12.75 -14.86
C TYR A 51 -10.45 -12.17 -16.09
N GLN A 52 -11.49 -11.37 -15.87
CA GLN A 52 -12.31 -10.81 -16.92
C GLN A 52 -12.92 -9.46 -16.50
N SER A 53 -13.45 -8.72 -17.47
CA SER A 53 -14.27 -7.55 -17.20
C SER A 53 -15.51 -7.93 -16.40
N ILE A 54 -15.89 -7.07 -15.45
CA ILE A 54 -17.12 -7.22 -14.67
C ILE A 54 -18.23 -6.36 -15.27
N SER A 55 -19.47 -6.88 -15.25
CA SER A 55 -20.65 -6.10 -15.60
C SER A 55 -21.14 -5.32 -14.38
N ILE A 56 -21.28 -4.00 -14.53
CA ILE A 56 -21.79 -3.10 -13.49
C ILE A 56 -22.80 -2.16 -14.16
N GLU A 57 -23.95 -1.93 -13.53
CA GLU A 57 -24.91 -0.96 -14.03
C GLU A 57 -24.38 0.48 -13.91
N PRO A 58 -24.72 1.38 -14.85
CA PRO A 58 -24.38 2.80 -14.74
C PRO A 58 -24.92 3.47 -13.47
N SER A 59 -25.97 2.91 -12.88
CA SER A 59 -26.61 3.37 -11.65
C SER A 59 -25.89 2.92 -10.36
N ALA A 60 -24.82 2.12 -10.47
CA ALA A 60 -24.13 1.57 -9.30
C ALA A 60 -23.52 2.66 -8.42
N SER A 61 -23.77 2.57 -7.11
CA SER A 61 -23.40 3.60 -6.12
C SER A 61 -21.91 3.98 -6.12
N VAL A 62 -21.02 3.05 -6.46
CA VAL A 62 -19.57 3.31 -6.56
C VAL A 62 -19.23 4.40 -7.58
N PHE A 63 -19.98 4.51 -8.69
CA PHE A 63 -19.71 5.50 -9.74
C PHE A 63 -20.13 6.92 -9.33
N HIS A 64 -21.09 7.04 -8.41
CA HIS A 64 -21.67 8.33 -8.02
C HIS A 64 -21.10 8.84 -6.70
N TYR A 65 -20.83 7.93 -5.75
CA TYR A 65 -20.46 8.30 -4.38
C TYR A 65 -19.15 7.66 -3.89
N GLY A 66 -18.44 6.93 -4.75
CA GLY A 66 -17.08 6.48 -4.49
C GLY A 66 -16.93 5.55 -3.27
N GLN A 67 -17.99 4.87 -2.84
CA GLN A 67 -17.98 3.95 -1.70
C GLN A 67 -17.19 2.68 -2.05
N ALA A 68 -15.86 2.79 -1.94
CA ALA A 68 -14.91 1.74 -2.26
C ALA A 68 -13.65 1.83 -1.39
N ILE A 69 -13.13 0.66 -1.01
CA ILE A 69 -11.85 0.52 -0.31
C ILE A 69 -11.02 -0.56 -0.99
N PHE A 70 -9.73 -0.59 -0.69
CA PHE A 70 -8.83 -1.62 -1.18
C PHE A 70 -7.73 -1.92 -0.19
N GLU A 71 -7.03 -3.02 -0.44
CA GLU A 71 -5.81 -3.43 0.24
C GLU A 71 -4.67 -3.68 -0.75
N GLY A 72 -3.48 -3.85 -0.22
CA GLY A 72 -2.29 -4.14 -1.00
C GLY A 72 -1.27 -4.92 -0.21
N MET A 73 -1.01 -6.16 -0.65
CA MET A 73 0.03 -7.02 -0.13
C MET A 73 0.83 -7.65 -1.26
N LYS A 74 1.90 -8.36 -0.92
CA LYS A 74 2.75 -9.07 -1.87
C LYS A 74 2.91 -10.53 -1.46
N ALA A 75 2.87 -11.40 -2.45
CA ALA A 75 3.28 -12.78 -2.36
C ALA A 75 4.68 -12.92 -2.96
N TYR A 76 5.53 -13.68 -2.28
CA TYR A 76 6.92 -13.95 -2.63
C TYR A 76 7.11 -15.45 -2.76
N LYS A 77 7.97 -15.87 -3.70
CA LYS A 77 8.35 -17.26 -3.86
C LYS A 77 9.76 -17.47 -3.32
N ASP A 78 9.94 -18.45 -2.46
CA ASP A 78 11.25 -18.76 -1.87
C ASP A 78 12.06 -19.74 -2.73
N SER A 79 13.24 -20.14 -2.23
CA SER A 79 14.11 -21.10 -2.91
C SER A 79 13.47 -22.48 -3.11
N ASN A 80 12.53 -22.86 -2.24
CA ASN A 80 11.82 -24.15 -2.23
C ASN A 80 10.52 -24.12 -3.05
N ASP A 81 10.29 -23.06 -3.84
CA ASP A 81 9.05 -22.85 -4.61
C ASP A 81 7.79 -22.61 -3.76
N GLU A 82 7.96 -22.35 -2.47
CA GLU A 82 6.87 -22.06 -1.55
C GLU A 82 6.46 -20.58 -1.63
N ILE A 83 5.16 -20.32 -1.52
CA ILE A 83 4.62 -18.97 -1.56
C ILE A 83 4.39 -18.45 -0.16
N TRP A 84 4.89 -17.24 0.08
CA TRP A 84 4.81 -16.54 1.34
C TRP A 84 4.16 -15.18 1.18
N LEU A 85 3.22 -14.87 2.07
CA LEU A 85 2.67 -13.54 2.27
C LEU A 85 3.38 -12.85 3.44
N PHE A 86 3.50 -11.52 3.37
CA PHE A 86 4.05 -10.72 4.46
C PHE A 86 2.95 -10.00 5.24
N ARG A 87 2.78 -10.36 6.52
CA ARG A 87 1.82 -9.81 7.47
C ARG A 87 0.38 -9.69 6.94
N PRO A 88 -0.19 -10.70 6.26
CA PRO A 88 -1.53 -10.58 5.65
C PRO A 88 -2.65 -10.29 6.66
N LYS A 89 -2.50 -10.69 7.93
CA LYS A 89 -3.44 -10.37 9.02
C LYS A 89 -3.55 -8.86 9.26
N GLU A 90 -2.43 -8.13 9.24
CA GLU A 90 -2.45 -6.66 9.38
C GLU A 90 -3.17 -5.99 8.21
N ASN A 91 -3.04 -6.55 6.99
CA ASN A 91 -3.79 -6.08 5.83
C ASN A 91 -5.29 -6.36 5.99
N PHE A 92 -5.67 -7.56 6.45
CA PHE A 92 -7.06 -7.92 6.71
C PHE A 92 -7.70 -7.01 7.77
N ASP A 93 -7.02 -6.78 8.89
CA ASP A 93 -7.51 -5.92 9.96
C ASP A 93 -7.69 -4.48 9.48
N ARG A 94 -6.76 -3.96 8.67
CA ARG A 94 -6.88 -2.62 8.07
C ARG A 94 -7.97 -2.56 6.99
N PHE A 95 -8.20 -3.64 6.25
CA PHE A 95 -9.30 -3.74 5.30
C PHE A 95 -10.63 -3.55 6.02
N ASN A 96 -10.91 -4.33 7.07
CA ASN A 96 -12.16 -4.20 7.83
C ASN A 96 -12.27 -2.89 8.60
N LYS A 97 -11.16 -2.35 9.14
CA LYS A 97 -11.14 -1.00 9.70
C LYS A 97 -11.55 0.07 8.66
N SER A 98 -11.13 -0.10 7.41
CA SER A 98 -11.54 0.78 6.31
C SER A 98 -13.01 0.55 5.93
N SER A 99 -13.48 -0.70 5.97
CA SER A 99 -14.88 -1.06 5.70
C SER A 99 -15.81 -0.35 6.67
N VAL A 100 -15.55 -0.47 7.97
CA VAL A 100 -16.32 0.21 9.03
C VAL A 100 -16.36 1.72 8.80
N ARG A 101 -15.22 2.34 8.47
CA ARG A 101 -15.16 3.80 8.26
C ARG A 101 -15.99 4.28 7.07
N LEU A 102 -16.15 3.44 6.03
CA LEU A 102 -16.92 3.73 4.82
C LEU A 102 -18.33 3.13 4.83
N ALA A 103 -18.80 2.66 5.99
CA ALA A 103 -20.09 2.00 6.13
C ALA A 103 -20.26 0.81 5.16
N ILE A 104 -19.18 0.04 4.96
CA ILE A 104 -19.15 -1.20 4.19
C ILE A 104 -19.15 -2.36 5.20
N PRO A 105 -19.91 -3.44 4.95
CA PRO A 105 -19.86 -4.65 5.78
C PRO A 105 -18.44 -5.20 5.88
N GLU A 106 -18.03 -5.60 7.08
CA GLU A 106 -16.76 -6.28 7.29
C GLU A 106 -16.75 -7.62 6.54
N PHE A 107 -15.60 -7.97 5.95
CA PHE A 107 -15.42 -9.23 5.25
C PHE A 107 -14.97 -10.33 6.24
N PRO A 108 -15.48 -11.58 6.13
CA PRO A 108 -15.14 -12.64 7.07
C PRO A 108 -13.68 -13.07 6.96
N GLU A 109 -12.99 -13.20 8.10
CA GLU A 109 -11.56 -13.55 8.14
C GLU A 109 -11.26 -14.90 7.49
N GLU A 110 -11.98 -15.94 7.88
CA GLU A 110 -11.78 -17.29 7.35
C GLU A 110 -11.91 -17.32 5.81
N LEU A 111 -12.91 -16.60 5.27
CA LEU A 111 -13.12 -16.54 3.83
C LEU A 111 -12.05 -15.71 3.13
N PHE A 112 -11.51 -14.67 3.77
CA PHE A 112 -10.42 -13.87 3.23
C PHE A 112 -9.16 -14.71 3.04
N PHE A 113 -8.78 -15.47 4.07
CA PHE A 113 -7.58 -16.31 4.02
C PHE A 113 -7.76 -17.55 3.14
N ASP A 114 -8.94 -18.19 3.11
CA ASP A 114 -9.22 -19.29 2.18
C ASP A 114 -9.17 -18.82 0.72
N ALA A 115 -9.71 -17.63 0.43
CA ALA A 115 -9.64 -17.02 -0.90
C ALA A 115 -8.20 -16.69 -1.32
N LEU A 116 -7.39 -16.09 -0.42
CA LEU A 116 -5.97 -15.84 -0.69
C LEU A 116 -5.21 -17.13 -0.96
N LYS A 117 -5.41 -18.17 -0.13
CA LYS A 117 -4.75 -19.46 -0.26
C LYS A 117 -5.03 -20.10 -1.62
N LYS A 118 -6.32 -20.29 -1.93
CA LYS A 118 -6.76 -20.94 -3.17
C LYS A 118 -6.37 -20.14 -4.42
N LEU A 119 -6.50 -18.82 -4.38
CA LEU A 119 -6.11 -17.99 -5.52
C LEU A 119 -4.60 -18.03 -5.76
N LEU A 120 -3.78 -17.89 -4.72
CA LEU A 120 -2.32 -17.88 -4.88
C LEU A 120 -1.74 -19.26 -5.25
N ASP A 121 -2.38 -20.36 -4.84
CA ASP A 121 -2.01 -21.70 -5.29
C ASP A 121 -2.24 -21.88 -6.80
N LEU A 122 -3.38 -21.39 -7.32
CA LEU A 122 -3.65 -21.37 -8.77
C LEU A 122 -2.70 -20.46 -9.54
N GLU A 123 -2.29 -19.34 -8.93
CA GLU A 123 -1.42 -18.33 -9.55
C GLU A 123 0.07 -18.52 -9.25
N LYS A 124 0.47 -19.68 -8.72
CA LYS A 124 1.83 -19.89 -8.23
C LYS A 124 2.92 -19.62 -9.27
N ASP A 125 2.67 -19.91 -10.54
CA ASP A 125 3.65 -19.74 -11.61
C ASP A 125 3.87 -18.26 -12.00
N TRP A 126 2.89 -17.41 -11.67
CA TRP A 126 3.00 -15.95 -11.80
C TRP A 126 3.89 -15.31 -10.74
N VAL A 127 4.13 -16.00 -9.61
CA VAL A 127 5.10 -15.55 -8.60
C VAL A 127 6.51 -15.94 -9.06
N LYS A 128 7.26 -14.98 -9.59
CA LYS A 128 8.65 -15.20 -10.04
C LYS A 128 9.63 -15.18 -8.86
N LYS A 129 10.78 -15.84 -9.02
CA LYS A 129 11.89 -15.90 -8.03
C LYS A 129 12.94 -14.80 -8.25
N ASP A 130 12.81 -14.02 -9.31
CA ASP A 130 13.78 -12.98 -9.66
C ASP A 130 13.92 -11.97 -8.51
N GLU A 131 15.13 -11.46 -8.32
CA GLU A 131 15.37 -10.47 -7.28
C GLU A 131 14.52 -9.22 -7.48
N GLY A 132 13.86 -8.78 -6.40
CA GLY A 132 12.93 -7.65 -6.44
C GLY A 132 11.58 -7.94 -7.09
N SER A 133 11.36 -9.15 -7.63
CA SER A 133 10.05 -9.57 -8.12
C SER A 133 9.13 -10.01 -6.99
N ALA A 134 7.83 -9.80 -7.18
CA ALA A 134 6.78 -10.30 -6.31
C ALA A 134 5.48 -10.40 -7.11
N LEU A 135 4.49 -11.10 -6.58
CA LEU A 135 3.11 -11.00 -7.07
C LEU A 135 2.33 -10.07 -6.13
N TYR A 136 1.88 -8.94 -6.66
CA TYR A 136 1.07 -8.00 -5.89
C TYR A 136 -0.37 -8.49 -5.84
N VAL A 137 -0.94 -8.53 -4.64
CA VAL A 137 -2.31 -8.98 -4.38
C VAL A 137 -3.15 -7.77 -3.98
N ARG A 138 -4.25 -7.56 -4.69
CA ARG A 138 -5.18 -6.42 -4.54
C ARG A 138 -6.56 -6.92 -4.14
N PRO A 139 -6.85 -7.05 -2.83
CA PRO A 139 -8.22 -7.14 -2.34
C PRO A 139 -8.90 -5.78 -2.45
N PHE A 140 -10.18 -5.73 -2.80
CA PHE A 140 -10.97 -4.50 -2.82
C PHE A 140 -12.46 -4.80 -2.75
N VAL A 141 -13.24 -3.81 -2.31
CA VAL A 141 -14.71 -3.88 -2.29
C VAL A 141 -15.30 -2.59 -2.83
N ILE A 142 -16.37 -2.74 -3.61
CA ILE A 142 -17.15 -1.64 -4.18
C ILE A 142 -18.61 -1.74 -3.77
N GLY A 143 -19.25 -0.59 -3.53
CA GLY A 143 -20.70 -0.47 -3.49
C GLY A 143 -21.31 -0.80 -4.85
N ASN A 144 -22.26 -1.74 -4.87
CA ASN A 144 -22.87 -2.29 -6.07
C ASN A 144 -24.40 -2.30 -5.98
N GLU A 145 -24.99 -1.31 -5.29
CA GLU A 145 -26.43 -1.06 -5.31
C GLU A 145 -26.79 -0.13 -6.47
N TYR A 146 -27.87 -0.48 -7.18
CA TYR A 146 -28.38 0.25 -8.34
C TYR A 146 -29.29 1.38 -7.87
N ALA A 147 -28.68 2.45 -7.37
CA ALA A 147 -29.39 3.59 -6.81
C ALA A 147 -28.60 4.89 -6.96
N ILE A 148 -29.30 5.96 -7.34
CA ILE A 148 -28.79 7.34 -7.33
C ILE A 148 -29.03 7.99 -5.96
N GLN A 149 -29.52 7.24 -4.97
CA GLN A 149 -29.69 7.77 -3.62
C GLN A 149 -28.32 7.85 -2.93
N ALA A 150 -28.01 9.01 -2.33
CA ALA A 150 -26.82 9.19 -1.51
C ALA A 150 -27.00 8.51 -0.14
N SER A 151 -26.81 7.19 -0.10
CA SER A 151 -26.84 6.37 1.10
C SER A 151 -25.80 5.24 1.01
N PRO A 152 -25.38 4.64 2.13
CA PRO A 152 -24.57 3.43 2.09
C PRO A 152 -25.26 2.35 1.25
N SER A 153 -24.48 1.71 0.39
CA SER A 153 -24.95 0.63 -0.47
C SER A 153 -25.49 -0.54 0.37
N LYS A 154 -26.52 -1.23 -0.12
CA LYS A 154 -27.02 -2.49 0.47
C LYS A 154 -26.40 -3.71 -0.19
N ASN A 155 -25.85 -3.53 -1.38
CA ASN A 155 -25.17 -4.58 -2.13
C ASN A 155 -23.69 -4.22 -2.32
N TYR A 156 -22.80 -5.19 -2.18
CA TYR A 156 -21.37 -4.98 -2.39
C TYR A 156 -20.77 -6.11 -3.20
N LYS A 157 -19.62 -5.84 -3.81
CA LYS A 157 -18.80 -6.87 -4.46
C LYS A 157 -17.38 -6.75 -3.94
N PHE A 158 -16.91 -7.80 -3.27
CA PHE A 158 -15.53 -7.95 -2.86
C PHE A 158 -14.78 -8.79 -3.89
N MET A 159 -13.56 -8.39 -4.22
CA MET A 159 -12.74 -9.04 -5.23
C MET A 159 -11.27 -9.09 -4.81
N ILE A 160 -10.53 -10.07 -5.32
CA ILE A 160 -9.07 -10.13 -5.23
C ILE A 160 -8.52 -10.37 -6.63
N ILE A 161 -7.62 -9.48 -7.06
CA ILE A 161 -6.87 -9.62 -8.32
C ILE A 161 -5.38 -9.62 -8.02
N CYS A 162 -4.60 -10.30 -8.86
CA CYS A 162 -3.16 -10.38 -8.72
C CYS A 162 -2.47 -9.77 -9.96
N ALA A 163 -1.34 -9.12 -9.73
CA ALA A 163 -0.54 -8.49 -10.78
C ALA A 163 0.95 -8.71 -10.50
N PRO A 164 1.77 -9.14 -11.48
CA PRO A 164 3.21 -9.15 -11.32
C PRO A 164 3.73 -7.77 -10.90
N ALA A 165 4.74 -7.77 -10.03
CA ALA A 165 5.30 -6.56 -9.47
C ALA A 165 6.82 -6.53 -9.61
N LYS A 166 7.33 -5.36 -10.00
CA LYS A 166 8.74 -4.99 -10.02
C LYS A 166 9.00 -3.85 -9.04
N PRO A 167 10.29 -3.51 -8.78
CA PRO A 167 10.62 -2.30 -8.06
C PRO A 167 9.87 -1.08 -8.63
N TYR A 168 9.15 -0.37 -7.76
CA TYR A 168 8.18 0.66 -8.16
C TYR A 168 8.86 1.97 -8.60
N TYR A 169 9.92 2.37 -7.89
CA TYR A 169 10.78 3.50 -8.26
C TYR A 169 12.17 2.99 -8.58
N ILE A 170 12.75 3.52 -9.66
CA ILE A 170 14.16 3.35 -9.98
C ILE A 170 14.89 4.57 -9.43
N GLY A 171 15.79 4.36 -8.47
CA GLY A 171 16.57 5.42 -7.85
C GLY A 171 15.83 6.22 -6.77
N LYS A 172 16.40 7.38 -6.42
CA LYS A 172 15.88 8.32 -5.42
C LYS A 172 14.84 9.25 -6.04
N VAL A 173 13.90 9.72 -5.23
CA VAL A 173 12.84 10.65 -5.67
C VAL A 173 13.05 12.05 -5.13
N LYS A 174 12.66 13.06 -5.93
CA LYS A 174 12.51 14.45 -5.50
C LYS A 174 11.08 14.67 -5.02
N VAL A 175 10.92 15.40 -3.92
CA VAL A 175 9.60 15.62 -3.32
C VAL A 175 9.29 17.10 -3.07
N LEU A 176 8.02 17.46 -3.24
CA LEU A 176 7.53 18.80 -2.90
C LEU A 176 6.78 18.75 -1.57
N VAL A 177 7.14 19.57 -0.59
CA VAL A 177 6.40 19.67 0.67
C VAL A 177 5.13 20.50 0.43
N ALA A 178 3.97 19.93 0.76
CA ALA A 178 2.69 20.58 0.58
C ALA A 178 2.51 21.77 1.53
N ASP A 179 2.06 22.90 0.98
CA ASP A 179 1.79 24.15 1.71
C ASP A 179 0.38 24.72 1.44
N LYS A 180 -0.41 24.04 0.60
CA LYS A 180 -1.75 24.47 0.15
C LYS A 180 -2.78 23.34 0.13
N TYR A 181 -2.40 22.19 -0.40
CA TYR A 181 -3.30 21.05 -0.54
C TYR A 181 -3.08 20.07 0.60
N SER A 182 -4.18 19.51 1.10
CA SER A 182 -4.17 18.53 2.18
C SER A 182 -4.55 17.15 1.67
N ARG A 183 -3.89 16.12 2.19
CA ARG A 183 -4.21 14.72 1.89
C ARG A 183 -5.49 14.26 2.55
N ALA A 184 -5.65 14.63 3.82
CA ALA A 184 -6.74 14.30 4.70
C ALA A 184 -6.82 15.34 5.81
N ALA A 185 -7.99 15.47 6.44
CA ALA A 185 -8.20 16.32 7.61
C ALA A 185 -8.67 15.49 8.80
N SER A 186 -8.46 15.99 10.03
CA SER A 186 -8.93 15.31 11.25
C SER A 186 -10.46 15.14 11.23
N GLY A 187 -10.93 14.01 11.74
CA GLY A 187 -12.30 13.51 11.60
C GLY A 187 -12.62 12.89 10.23
N GLY A 188 -11.71 13.01 9.25
CA GLY A 188 -11.89 12.53 7.89
C GLY A 188 -11.74 11.01 7.73
N ILE A 189 -11.41 10.61 6.50
CA ILE A 189 -11.21 9.21 6.11
C ILE A 189 -9.74 8.87 5.86
N GLY A 190 -8.80 9.74 6.25
CA GLY A 190 -7.38 9.63 5.91
C GLY A 190 -6.73 8.30 6.33
N PHE A 191 -7.08 7.79 7.50
CA PHE A 191 -6.59 6.52 8.02
C PHE A 191 -7.16 5.28 7.30
N ALA A 192 -8.25 5.44 6.55
CA ALA A 192 -8.86 4.35 5.79
C ALA A 192 -8.22 4.24 4.40
N LYS A 193 -8.06 3.02 3.90
CA LYS A 193 -7.55 2.78 2.55
C LYS A 193 -8.66 2.89 1.50
N ALA A 194 -9.30 4.05 1.49
CA ALA A 194 -10.45 4.39 0.66
C ALA A 194 -10.02 4.93 -0.71
N ALA A 195 -10.74 4.58 -1.77
CA ALA A 195 -10.44 5.03 -3.13
C ALA A 195 -10.44 6.57 -3.26
N GLY A 196 -11.38 7.24 -2.60
CA GLY A 196 -11.51 8.71 -2.62
C GLY A 196 -10.27 9.45 -2.11
N ASN A 197 -9.55 8.88 -1.12
CA ASN A 197 -8.31 9.47 -0.61
C ASN A 197 -7.24 9.59 -1.69
N TYR A 198 -7.19 8.64 -2.63
CA TYR A 198 -6.19 8.63 -3.71
C TYR A 198 -6.63 9.56 -4.85
N ALA A 199 -7.91 9.52 -5.22
CA ALA A 199 -8.45 10.38 -6.28
C ALA A 199 -8.20 11.87 -6.00
N GLY A 200 -8.41 12.32 -4.75
CA GLY A 200 -8.19 13.71 -4.35
C GLY A 200 -6.74 14.18 -4.42
N GLN A 201 -5.77 13.25 -4.42
CA GLN A 201 -4.33 13.57 -4.43
C GLN A 201 -3.77 13.78 -5.84
N PHE A 202 -4.45 13.29 -6.88
CA PHE A 202 -3.90 13.27 -8.24
C PHE A 202 -3.63 14.67 -8.78
N TYR A 203 -4.54 15.62 -8.58
CA TYR A 203 -4.35 16.98 -9.06
C TYR A 203 -3.14 17.68 -8.42
N PRO A 204 -3.02 17.76 -7.08
CA PRO A 204 -1.81 18.31 -6.46
C PRO A 204 -0.53 17.58 -6.90
N THR A 205 -0.57 16.24 -6.99
CA THR A 205 0.58 15.44 -7.41
C THR A 205 1.02 15.78 -8.84
N ASN A 206 0.08 16.06 -9.75
CA ASN A 206 0.40 16.49 -11.10
C ASN A 206 1.07 17.87 -11.13
N LEU A 207 0.61 18.82 -10.30
CA LEU A 207 1.29 20.12 -10.17
C LEU A 207 2.74 19.96 -9.66
N ALA A 208 2.98 19.04 -8.72
CA ALA A 208 4.33 18.73 -8.27
C ALA A 208 5.20 18.13 -9.39
N LYS A 209 4.63 17.23 -10.21
CA LYS A 209 5.30 16.66 -11.39
C LYS A 209 5.64 17.69 -12.45
N GLU A 210 4.76 18.64 -12.71
CA GLU A 210 5.01 19.77 -13.63
C GLU A 210 6.20 20.63 -13.16
N LYS A 211 6.44 20.70 -11.85
CA LYS A 211 7.62 21.34 -11.24
C LYS A 211 8.88 20.44 -11.19
N GLY A 212 8.81 19.20 -11.67
CA GLY A 212 9.94 18.26 -11.66
C GLY A 212 10.06 17.36 -10.41
N PHE A 213 9.07 17.38 -9.52
CA PHE A 213 9.01 16.52 -8.32
C PHE A 213 8.18 15.27 -8.57
N GLN A 214 8.66 14.11 -8.13
CA GLN A 214 7.96 12.84 -8.38
C GLN A 214 6.82 12.58 -7.39
N GLN A 215 6.89 13.14 -6.17
CA GLN A 215 5.92 12.96 -5.10
C GLN A 215 5.75 14.23 -4.26
N ILE A 216 4.75 14.22 -3.38
CA ILE A 216 4.47 15.26 -2.39
C ILE A 216 4.77 14.74 -0.99
N ILE A 217 5.40 15.52 -0.11
CA ILE A 217 5.29 15.28 1.33
C ILE A 217 4.09 16.07 1.84
N TRP A 218 3.07 15.35 2.30
CA TRP A 218 1.86 15.93 2.88
C TRP A 218 2.14 16.48 4.27
N THR A 219 1.53 17.63 4.55
CA THR A 219 1.51 18.26 5.85
C THR A 219 0.11 18.21 6.45
N ASP A 220 0.00 18.46 7.75
CA ASP A 220 -1.28 18.56 8.44
C ASP A 220 -2.21 19.58 7.77
N SER A 221 -3.51 19.29 7.79
CA SER A 221 -4.49 20.08 7.03
C SER A 221 -4.83 21.45 7.63
N ASN A 222 -4.34 21.75 8.83
CA ASN A 222 -4.74 22.96 9.55
C ASN A 222 -3.70 24.06 9.38
N GLU A 223 -2.45 23.77 9.75
CA GLU A 223 -1.36 24.73 9.77
C GLU A 223 -0.37 24.53 8.62
N HIS A 224 -0.45 23.41 7.89
CA HIS A 224 0.56 22.99 6.91
C HIS A 224 1.99 23.03 7.49
N LYS A 225 2.12 22.66 8.76
CA LYS A 225 3.34 22.79 9.55
C LYS A 225 3.99 21.46 9.86
N TYR A 226 3.19 20.42 10.11
CA TYR A 226 3.66 19.11 10.55
C TYR A 226 3.60 18.11 9.40
N LEU A 227 4.70 17.38 9.17
CA LEU A 227 4.82 16.39 8.10
C LEU A 227 4.07 15.10 8.48
N GLU A 228 3.36 14.51 7.52
CA GLU A 228 2.51 13.32 7.72
C GLU A 228 2.95 12.10 6.88
N GLU A 229 2.90 12.22 5.54
CA GLU A 229 3.13 11.13 4.58
C GLU A 229 3.86 11.64 3.33
N ALA A 230 4.47 10.74 2.55
CA ALA A 230 5.05 11.04 1.24
C ALA A 230 4.25 10.33 0.13
N GLY A 231 3.42 11.08 -0.58
CA GLY A 231 2.54 10.57 -1.63
C GLY A 231 1.52 9.58 -1.04
N THR A 232 1.80 8.29 -1.22
CA THR A 232 0.99 7.18 -0.70
C THR A 232 1.76 6.27 0.27
N MET A 233 2.87 6.80 0.81
CA MET A 233 3.80 6.10 1.70
C MET A 233 3.88 6.83 3.05
N ASN A 234 4.08 6.08 4.14
CA ASN A 234 4.51 6.72 5.39
C ASN A 234 5.95 7.22 5.24
N ILE A 235 6.34 8.26 5.97
CA ILE A 235 7.65 8.90 5.85
C ILE A 235 8.49 8.78 7.13
N PHE A 236 9.79 8.67 6.95
CA PHE A 236 10.80 8.69 8.00
C PHE A 236 11.88 9.73 7.71
N PHE A 237 12.44 10.29 8.77
CA PHE A 237 13.51 11.28 8.75
C PHE A 237 14.64 10.82 9.66
N ARG A 238 15.88 10.83 9.19
CA ARG A 238 17.06 10.62 10.04
C ARG A 238 17.70 11.96 10.36
N ILE A 239 17.68 12.36 11.62
CA ILE A 239 18.37 13.56 12.12
C ILE A 239 19.42 13.12 13.14
N GLY A 240 20.69 13.29 12.79
CA GLY A 240 21.82 12.65 13.49
C GLY A 240 21.66 11.13 13.49
N ASP A 241 21.60 10.55 14.69
CA ASP A 241 21.42 9.10 14.91
C ASP A 241 19.97 8.72 15.27
N LYS A 242 19.04 9.68 15.24
CA LYS A 242 17.62 9.43 15.55
C LYS A 242 16.83 9.21 14.27
N LEU A 243 16.02 8.15 14.27
CA LEU A 243 15.03 7.89 13.23
C LEU A 243 13.66 8.40 13.69
N ILE A 244 13.08 9.35 12.97
CA ILE A 244 11.85 10.05 13.35
C ILE A 244 10.73 9.71 12.36
N THR A 245 9.51 9.50 12.85
CA THR A 245 8.31 9.37 12.01
C THR A 245 7.08 9.92 12.75
N ALA A 246 6.12 10.46 12.00
CA ALA A 246 4.88 10.98 12.57
C ALA A 246 4.08 9.87 13.28
N PRO A 247 3.34 10.15 14.37
CA PRO A 247 2.44 9.20 15.01
C PRO A 247 1.28 8.86 14.08
N ASN A 248 0.64 7.70 14.29
CA ASN A 248 -0.60 7.40 13.59
C ASN A 248 -1.72 8.30 14.13
N THR A 249 -2.41 8.97 13.23
CA THR A 249 -3.59 9.81 13.48
C THR A 249 -4.75 9.35 12.59
N ASP A 250 -5.90 10.03 12.67
CA ASP A 250 -6.99 9.86 11.71
C ASP A 250 -6.66 10.39 10.29
N THR A 251 -5.59 11.17 10.16
CA THR A 251 -5.03 11.72 8.91
C THR A 251 -3.86 10.91 8.37
N ILE A 252 -3.41 9.83 9.02
CA ILE A 252 -2.28 9.02 8.56
C ILE A 252 -2.72 7.56 8.45
N LEU A 253 -2.41 6.93 7.32
CA LEU A 253 -2.64 5.52 7.10
C LEU A 253 -1.69 4.69 7.99
N ASP A 254 -2.28 3.75 8.73
CA ASP A 254 -1.52 2.82 9.57
C ASP A 254 -0.80 1.76 8.72
N GLY A 255 0.34 2.13 8.14
CA GLY A 255 1.08 1.30 7.18
C GLY A 255 1.74 0.07 7.80
N VAL A 256 1.54 -1.09 7.18
CA VAL A 256 2.18 -2.35 7.62
C VAL A 256 3.70 -2.24 7.51
N THR A 257 4.19 -1.66 6.42
CA THR A 257 5.62 -1.41 6.22
C THR A 257 6.20 -0.49 7.28
N ARG A 258 5.50 0.61 7.63
CA ARG A 258 5.92 1.51 8.72
C ARG A 258 6.07 0.76 10.04
N LYS A 259 5.07 -0.04 10.43
CA LYS A 259 5.14 -0.86 11.65
C LYS A 259 6.35 -1.79 11.65
N SER A 260 6.60 -2.48 10.53
CA SER A 260 7.73 -3.40 10.40
C SER A 260 9.07 -2.67 10.46
N ILE A 261 9.21 -1.52 9.80
CA ILE A 261 10.44 -0.71 9.82
C ILE A 261 10.75 -0.20 11.23
N ILE A 262 9.74 0.25 11.98
CA ILE A 262 9.90 0.66 13.38
C ILE A 262 10.42 -0.51 14.22
N GLN A 263 9.86 -1.71 14.03
CA GLN A 263 10.28 -2.88 14.79
C GLN A 263 11.70 -3.32 14.43
N ILE A 264 12.02 -3.44 13.13
CA ILE A 264 13.36 -3.79 12.66
C ILE A 264 14.40 -2.76 13.15
N ALA A 265 14.08 -1.46 13.11
CA ALA A 265 14.96 -0.43 13.63
C ALA A 265 15.30 -0.66 15.11
N LYS A 266 14.30 -1.00 15.95
CA LYS A 266 14.53 -1.35 17.36
C LYS A 266 15.40 -2.60 17.51
N ASP A 267 15.16 -3.63 16.70
CA ASP A 267 15.94 -4.87 16.73
C ASP A 267 17.42 -4.62 16.36
N LEU A 268 17.67 -3.64 15.49
CA LEU A 268 19.01 -3.18 15.10
C LEU A 268 19.63 -2.15 16.08
N GLY A 269 18.95 -1.83 17.18
CA GLY A 269 19.42 -0.83 18.16
C GLY A 269 19.31 0.63 17.69
N ILE A 270 18.58 0.91 16.61
CA ILE A 270 18.32 2.26 16.12
C ILE A 270 17.23 2.91 16.98
N HIS A 271 17.52 4.10 17.51
CA HIS A 271 16.55 4.86 18.28
C HIS A 271 15.45 5.43 17.38
N VAL A 272 14.21 5.02 17.62
CA VAL A 272 13.03 5.50 16.88
C VAL A 272 12.21 6.45 17.74
N ASP A 273 12.04 7.69 17.27
CA ASP A 273 11.26 8.74 17.90
C ASP A 273 9.93 8.93 17.12
N ILE A 274 8.81 8.55 17.75
CA ILE A 274 7.48 8.66 17.15
C ILE A 274 6.83 9.93 17.67
N ARG A 275 6.94 11.01 16.89
CA ARG A 275 6.40 12.33 17.24
C ARG A 275 6.12 13.17 16.00
N LYS A 276 5.36 14.26 16.20
CA LYS A 276 5.23 15.27 15.16
C LYS A 276 6.60 15.88 14.84
N ILE A 277 6.84 16.11 13.55
CA ILE A 277 8.04 16.76 13.02
C ILE A 277 7.57 17.89 12.11
N SER A 278 8.12 19.10 12.29
CA SER A 278 7.69 20.25 11.50
C SER A 278 8.52 20.39 10.22
N VAL A 279 7.97 21.11 9.24
CA VAL A 279 8.71 21.51 8.05
C VAL A 279 9.94 22.35 8.43
N ASP A 280 9.79 23.27 9.39
CA ASP A 280 10.91 24.11 9.85
C ASP A 280 12.03 23.29 10.50
N GLU A 281 11.69 22.23 11.25
CA GLU A 281 12.67 21.35 11.88
C GLU A 281 13.55 20.65 10.84
N ILE A 282 12.95 20.11 9.76
CA ILE A 282 13.75 19.47 8.69
C ILE A 282 14.57 20.48 7.89
N LYS A 283 14.08 21.72 7.73
CA LYS A 283 14.82 22.80 7.06
C LYS A 283 16.04 23.21 7.90
N GLU A 284 15.85 23.42 9.20
CA GLU A 284 16.94 23.73 10.13
C GLU A 284 17.96 22.59 10.19
N ALA A 285 17.49 21.35 10.31
CA ALA A 285 18.33 20.17 10.32
C ALA A 285 19.12 19.99 9.00
N SER A 286 18.54 20.36 7.87
CA SER A 286 19.25 20.38 6.59
C SER A 286 20.34 21.44 6.57
N ARG A 287 20.05 22.67 7.03
CA ARG A 287 21.01 23.79 7.04
C ARG A 287 22.19 23.56 7.98
N ASN A 288 21.98 22.85 9.09
CA ASN A 288 23.05 22.50 10.03
C ASN A 288 23.68 21.12 9.77
N ASN A 289 23.37 20.47 8.64
CA ASN A 289 23.88 19.16 8.21
C ASN A 289 23.54 17.98 9.15
N SER A 290 22.57 18.14 10.05
CA SER A 290 22.10 17.04 10.90
C SER A 290 21.04 16.16 10.23
N LEU A 291 20.30 16.66 9.24
CA LEU A 291 19.40 15.85 8.41
C LEU A 291 20.22 14.97 7.47
N LYS A 292 20.17 13.65 7.68
CA LYS A 292 20.98 12.66 6.95
C LYS A 292 20.20 11.95 5.84
N GLU A 293 18.96 11.53 6.14
CA GLU A 293 18.14 10.75 5.21
C GLU A 293 16.67 11.15 5.35
N ILE A 294 15.94 11.09 4.24
CA ILE A 294 14.48 11.01 4.23
C ILE A 294 14.09 9.83 3.34
N PHE A 295 13.14 9.03 3.78
CA PHE A 295 12.63 7.93 2.96
C PHE A 295 11.15 7.63 3.22
N GLY A 296 10.45 7.27 2.15
CA GLY A 296 9.08 6.77 2.19
C GLY A 296 9.05 5.25 2.37
N THR A 297 8.01 4.72 3.00
CA THR A 297 7.78 3.29 3.20
C THR A 297 6.35 2.89 2.82
N GLY A 298 6.22 1.76 2.12
CA GLY A 298 4.91 1.23 1.72
C GLY A 298 5.04 -0.06 0.91
N THR A 299 3.96 -0.84 0.78
CA THR A 299 4.01 -2.17 0.15
C THR A 299 4.64 -2.18 -1.25
N ALA A 300 4.33 -1.18 -2.08
CA ALA A 300 4.78 -1.14 -3.47
C ALA A 300 6.31 -0.93 -3.58
N ALA A 301 6.84 0.12 -2.93
CA ALA A 301 8.25 0.50 -3.02
C ALA A 301 9.15 -0.13 -1.93
N VAL A 302 8.55 -0.71 -0.89
CA VAL A 302 9.21 -1.14 0.36
C VAL A 302 9.83 0.05 1.09
N VAL A 303 10.94 0.56 0.58
CA VAL A 303 11.61 1.80 1.00
C VAL A 303 12.00 2.59 -0.25
N SER A 304 11.58 3.85 -0.31
CA SER A 304 11.91 4.80 -1.37
C SER A 304 12.73 5.94 -0.78
N GLU A 305 14.01 6.00 -1.13
CA GLU A 305 14.91 7.07 -0.72
C GLU A 305 14.53 8.40 -1.41
N ILE A 306 14.64 9.50 -0.67
CA ILE A 306 14.44 10.86 -1.19
C ILE A 306 15.81 11.50 -1.37
N SER A 307 16.03 12.18 -2.49
CA SER A 307 17.28 12.91 -2.77
C SER A 307 17.17 14.40 -2.48
N GLU A 308 16.00 14.99 -2.73
CA GLU A 308 15.77 16.42 -2.61
C GLU A 308 14.35 16.67 -2.12
N PHE A 309 14.18 17.72 -1.31
CA PHE A 309 12.87 18.25 -0.97
C PHE A 309 12.81 19.76 -1.18
N GLU A 310 11.67 20.27 -1.66
CA GLU A 310 11.40 21.71 -1.79
C GLU A 310 10.26 22.13 -0.88
N HIS A 311 10.37 23.29 -0.24
CA HIS A 311 9.26 23.94 0.45
C HIS A 311 9.31 25.46 0.23
N LYS A 312 8.24 26.02 -0.34
CA LYS A 312 8.11 27.47 -0.64
C LYS A 312 9.33 28.02 -1.40
N ASP A 313 9.62 27.38 -2.53
CA ASP A 313 10.70 27.73 -3.47
C ASP A 313 12.13 27.65 -2.87
N GLU A 314 12.28 27.05 -1.68
CA GLU A 314 13.58 26.71 -1.10
C GLU A 314 13.85 25.20 -1.27
N LEU A 315 14.85 24.89 -2.10
CA LEU A 315 15.26 23.52 -2.42
C LEU A 315 16.40 23.06 -1.49
N PHE A 316 16.26 21.84 -0.97
CA PHE A 316 17.23 21.19 -0.10
C PHE A 316 17.66 19.85 -0.70
N THR A 317 18.97 19.64 -0.82
CA THR A 317 19.56 18.37 -1.28
C THR A 317 20.05 17.57 -0.07
N LEU A 318 19.67 16.29 -0.01
CA LEU A 318 20.12 15.37 1.03
C LEU A 318 21.52 14.83 0.70
N PRO A 319 22.37 14.59 1.72
CA PRO A 319 23.71 14.07 1.50
C PRO A 319 23.67 12.61 1.03
N GLU A 320 24.67 12.21 0.24
CA GLU A 320 24.99 10.79 0.06
C GLU A 320 25.74 10.29 1.30
N ILE A 321 25.31 9.15 1.84
CA ILE A 321 25.92 8.54 3.02
C ILE A 321 26.14 7.04 2.81
N ASP A 322 27.27 6.53 3.30
CA ASP A 322 27.60 5.11 3.23
C ASP A 322 26.81 4.30 4.27
N ASP A 323 26.67 4.82 5.49
CA ASP A 323 25.91 4.23 6.58
C ASP A 323 24.40 4.52 6.45
N SER A 324 23.75 4.09 5.38
CA SER A 324 22.32 4.37 5.16
C SER A 324 21.40 3.51 6.04
N TYR A 325 20.57 4.15 6.88
CA TYR A 325 19.50 3.45 7.60
C TYR A 325 18.43 2.97 6.63
N ALA A 326 18.10 3.77 5.60
CA ALA A 326 17.10 3.40 4.61
C ALA A 326 17.45 2.07 3.92
N LYS A 327 18.70 1.91 3.47
CA LYS A 327 19.18 0.69 2.81
C LYS A 327 19.21 -0.50 3.76
N LYS A 328 19.77 -0.34 4.97
CA LYS A 328 19.81 -1.40 5.99
C LYS A 328 18.43 -1.92 6.34
N LEU A 329 17.49 -1.01 6.63
CA LEU A 329 16.12 -1.34 7.00
C LEU A 329 15.37 -2.00 5.83
N LYS A 330 15.60 -1.53 4.59
CA LYS A 330 15.05 -2.14 3.38
C LYS A 330 15.55 -3.58 3.20
N GLU A 331 16.86 -3.79 3.30
CA GLU A 331 17.47 -5.10 3.13
C GLU A 331 16.96 -6.10 4.17
N SER A 332 16.96 -5.72 5.46
CA SER A 332 16.41 -6.56 6.53
C SER A 332 14.95 -6.94 6.27
N LEU A 333 14.12 -5.97 5.87
CA LEU A 333 12.71 -6.22 5.58
C LEU A 333 12.52 -7.13 4.36
N VAL A 334 13.25 -6.91 3.28
CA VAL A 334 13.16 -7.73 2.06
C VAL A 334 13.63 -9.15 2.32
N ASN A 335 14.68 -9.35 3.12
CA ASN A 335 15.16 -10.68 3.47
C ASN A 335 14.12 -11.47 4.27
N ILE A 336 13.40 -10.81 5.19
CA ILE A 336 12.26 -11.44 5.89
C ILE A 336 11.16 -11.77 4.88
N GLN A 337 10.75 -10.81 4.04
CA GLN A 337 9.67 -10.98 3.06
C GLN A 337 9.91 -12.12 2.06
N THR A 338 11.16 -12.28 1.61
CA THR A 338 11.56 -13.26 0.60
C THR A 338 12.02 -14.59 1.18
N ASN A 339 11.78 -14.81 2.47
CA ASN A 339 12.17 -16.03 3.19
C ASN A 339 13.70 -16.33 3.16
N LYS A 340 14.54 -15.28 3.10
CA LYS A 340 16.02 -15.40 3.07
C LYS A 340 16.68 -15.27 4.45
N SER A 341 15.98 -14.69 5.43
CA SER A 341 16.44 -14.58 6.82
C SER A 341 15.47 -15.26 7.78
N GLU A 342 15.84 -15.33 9.06
CA GLU A 342 14.88 -15.64 10.12
C GLU A 342 13.77 -14.57 10.17
N ASP A 343 12.62 -14.99 10.72
CA ASP A 343 11.46 -14.13 10.96
C ASP A 343 11.11 -14.20 12.46
N PRO A 344 11.83 -13.43 13.29
CA PRO A 344 11.70 -13.52 14.75
C PRO A 344 10.31 -13.08 15.26
N HIS A 345 9.52 -12.42 14.41
CA HIS A 345 8.21 -11.87 14.75
C HIS A 345 7.04 -12.63 14.12
N ASN A 346 7.30 -13.75 13.44
CA ASN A 346 6.28 -14.56 12.74
C ASN A 346 5.40 -13.73 11.78
N TRP A 347 6.03 -12.84 11.01
CA TRP A 347 5.37 -11.99 10.03
C TRP A 347 5.04 -12.69 8.72
N ARG A 348 5.77 -13.75 8.36
CA ARG A 348 5.50 -14.53 7.17
C ARG A 348 4.34 -15.47 7.39
N TYR A 349 3.50 -15.57 6.36
CA TYR A 349 2.39 -16.51 6.31
C TYR A 349 2.56 -17.40 5.08
N ARG A 350 2.69 -18.71 5.28
CA ARG A 350 2.76 -19.67 4.18
C ARG A 350 1.38 -19.83 3.58
N VAL A 351 1.28 -19.69 2.25
CA VAL A 351 0.04 -19.90 1.50
C VAL A 351 -0.37 -21.37 1.56
#